data_AF-A0AA41G1W8-F1
#
_entry.id   AF-A0AA41G1W8-F1
#
_cell.length_a   1.000
_cell.length_b   1.000
_cell.length_c   1.000
_cell.angle_alpha   90.00
_cell.angle_beta   90.00
_cell.angle_gamma   90.00
#
_symmetry.space_group_name_H-M   'P 1'
#
loop_
_entity.id
_entity.type
_entity.pdbx_description
1 polymer ?
#
loop_
_entity_poly.entity_id
_entity_poly.type
_entity_poly.pdbx_seq_one_letter_code
_entity_poly.pdbx_strand_id
1 'polypeptide(L)'
;MVRETMFGDPVPGITRRRGGRHCLSRRELGYDKDTRGVFVIGFYDARQIEEADRDRVWGPGRTASPDRTGYGLYVVKTIADAHG
;
A
#
# COMPACT_ATOMS: atom_id res chain seq x y z
N MET A 1 1.60 -16.18 2.82
CA MET A 1 1.33 -16.42 1.39
C MET A 1 0.84 -15.10 0.81
N VAL A 2 1.73 -14.30 0.21
CA VAL A 2 1.37 -12.96 -0.30
C VAL A 2 0.66 -13.17 -1.62
N ARG A 3 -0.67 -12.98 -1.64
CA ARG A 3 -1.45 -12.98 -2.88
C ARG A 3 -1.32 -11.61 -3.53
N GLU A 4 -0.68 -11.57 -4.69
CA GLU A 4 -0.64 -10.39 -5.56
C GLU A 4 -2.06 -10.02 -5.94
N THR A 5 -2.60 -9.00 -5.27
CA THR A 5 -3.79 -8.32 -5.74
C THR A 5 -3.28 -7.17 -6.58
N MET A 6 -3.45 -7.28 -7.90
CA MET A 6 -3.04 -6.24 -8.83
C MET A 6 -3.76 -4.94 -8.46
N PHE A 7 -2.99 -3.86 -8.34
CA PHE A 7 -3.49 -2.51 -8.12
C PHE A 7 -4.59 -2.19 -9.15
N GLY A 8 -5.86 -2.22 -8.72
CA GLY A 8 -6.99 -1.79 -9.56
C GLY A 8 -8.16 -2.77 -9.62
N ASP A 9 -7.99 -4.05 -9.29
CA ASP A 9 -9.10 -4.98 -9.31
C ASP A 9 -9.96 -4.87 -8.03
N PRO A 10 -11.29 -4.80 -8.15
CA PRO A 10 -12.16 -4.88 -6.98
C PRO A 10 -12.04 -6.29 -6.37
N VAL A 11 -11.49 -6.38 -5.16
CA VAL A 11 -11.47 -7.66 -4.43
C VAL A 11 -12.92 -8.07 -4.14
N PRO A 12 -13.34 -9.30 -4.47
CA PRO A 12 -14.67 -9.78 -4.15
C PRO A 12 -14.91 -9.77 -2.64
N GLY A 13 -15.91 -9.02 -2.16
CA GLY A 13 -16.32 -9.00 -0.75
C GLY A 13 -16.00 -7.72 0.04
N ILE A 14 -15.36 -6.71 -0.57
CA ILE A 14 -15.07 -5.44 0.11
C ILE A 14 -16.33 -4.57 0.22
N THR A 15 -16.75 -4.28 1.47
CA THR A 15 -17.81 -3.29 1.74
C THR A 15 -17.17 -1.90 1.96
N ARG A 16 -17.44 -0.96 1.05
CA ARG A 16 -16.89 0.42 1.08
C ARG A 16 -17.36 1.21 2.32
N ARG A 17 -16.44 1.77 3.10
CA ARG A 17 -16.72 2.92 4.00
C ARG A 17 -15.87 4.12 3.60
N ARG A 18 -16.52 5.27 3.33
CA ARG A 18 -15.85 6.54 3.03
C ARG A 18 -15.33 7.17 4.33
N GLY A 19 -14.02 7.32 4.46
CA GLY A 19 -13.34 8.14 5.49
C GLY A 19 -12.67 9.36 4.87
N GLY A 20 -12.80 10.52 5.51
CA GLY A 20 -12.53 11.86 4.96
C GLY A 20 -11.06 12.29 4.81
N ARG A 21 -10.94 13.44 4.12
CA ARG A 21 -9.79 14.13 3.52
C ARG A 21 -8.64 14.46 4.50
N HIS A 22 -7.41 14.15 4.09
CA HIS A 22 -6.25 15.05 4.04
C HIS A 22 -5.07 14.31 3.39
N CYS A 23 -4.50 14.88 2.31
CA CYS A 23 -3.28 14.48 1.61
C CYS A 23 -3.16 13.04 1.04
N LEU A 24 -4.24 12.26 1.04
CA LEU A 24 -4.41 11.03 0.25
C LEU A 24 -5.69 11.16 -0.56
N SER A 25 -5.64 10.93 -1.88
CA SER A 25 -6.80 11.19 -2.75
C SER A 25 -7.98 10.26 -2.44
N ARG A 26 -7.71 9.08 -1.87
CA ARG A 26 -8.70 8.22 -1.18
C ARG A 26 -8.00 7.15 -0.35
N ARG A 27 -8.59 6.76 0.79
CA ARG A 27 -8.23 5.53 1.51
C ARG A 27 -9.45 4.62 1.57
N GLU A 28 -9.26 3.35 1.27
CA GLU A 28 -10.28 2.32 1.44
C GLU A 28 -9.79 1.28 2.45
N LEU A 29 -10.58 1.07 3.50
CA LEU A 29 -10.37 0.02 4.49
C LEU A 29 -11.27 -1.14 4.11
N GLY A 30 -10.72 -2.35 4.07
CA GLY A 30 -11.50 -3.55 3.90
C GLY A 30 -11.07 -4.67 4.82
N TYR A 31 -11.97 -5.63 4.95
CA TYR A 31 -11.79 -6.81 5.76
C TYR A 31 -11.99 -8.04 4.88
N ASP A 32 -10.98 -8.89 4.85
CA ASP A 32 -11.04 -10.18 4.19
C ASP A 32 -11.49 -11.23 5.21
N LYS A 33 -12.68 -11.76 5.02
CA LYS A 33 -13.31 -12.72 5.93
C LYS A 33 -12.66 -14.11 5.89
N ASP A 34 -12.01 -14.46 4.78
CA ASP A 34 -11.42 -15.79 4.57
C ASP A 34 -10.05 -15.89 5.27
N THR A 35 -9.29 -14.80 5.27
CA THR A 35 -8.00 -14.65 5.96
C THR A 35 -8.14 -14.01 7.34
N ARG A 36 -9.32 -13.46 7.67
CA ARG A 36 -9.57 -12.61 8.85
C ARG A 36 -8.61 -11.41 8.93
N GLY A 37 -8.10 -10.98 7.78
CA GLY A 37 -7.15 -9.88 7.65
C GLY A 37 -7.83 -8.55 7.40
N VAL A 38 -7.23 -7.48 7.91
CA VAL A 38 -7.60 -6.09 7.57
C VAL A 38 -6.60 -5.60 6.53
N PHE A 39 -7.07 -5.02 5.43
CA PHE A 39 -6.20 -4.40 4.43
C PHE A 39 -6.59 -2.93 4.21
N VAL A 40 -5.58 -2.12 3.89
CA VAL A 40 -5.72 -0.69 3.65
C VAL A 40 -5.18 -0.38 2.27
N ILE A 41 -6.03 0.19 1.40
CA ILE A 41 -5.64 0.63 0.06
C ILE A 41 -5.57 2.16 0.08
N GLY A 42 -4.40 2.68 -0.29
CA GLY A 42 -4.17 4.12 -0.48
C GLY A 42 -4.10 4.45 -1.95
N PHE A 43 -4.90 5.44 -2.39
CA PHE A 43 -4.82 6.00 -3.72
C PHE A 43 -4.12 7.36 -3.66
N TYR A 44 -3.29 7.61 -4.67
CA TYR A 44 -2.60 8.89 -4.88
C TYR A 44 -2.70 9.27 -6.35
N ASP A 45 -3.06 10.53 -6.61
CA ASP A 45 -3.18 11.08 -7.97
C ASP A 45 -1.83 11.60 -8.51
N ALA A 46 -0.73 11.08 -7.95
CA ALA A 46 0.63 11.46 -8.31
C ALA A 46 1.23 10.50 -9.35
N ARG A 47 2.40 10.84 -9.88
CA ARG A 47 3.18 9.94 -10.75
C ARG A 47 3.35 8.59 -10.06
N GLN A 48 3.00 7.54 -10.79
CA GLN A 48 3.17 6.17 -10.31
C GLN A 48 4.65 5.77 -10.32
N ILE A 49 4.96 4.74 -9.53
CA ILE A 49 6.26 4.08 -9.55
C ILE A 49 6.33 3.23 -10.83
N GLU A 50 7.42 3.38 -11.58
CA GLU A 50 7.70 2.58 -12.77
C GLU A 50 7.70 1.08 -12.45
N GLU A 51 7.22 0.26 -13.37
CA GLU A 51 7.02 -1.18 -13.13
C GLU A 51 8.31 -1.88 -12.68
N ALA A 52 9.42 -1.57 -13.33
CA ALA A 52 10.74 -2.12 -13.02
C ALA A 52 11.25 -1.78 -11.60
N ASP A 53 10.68 -0.77 -10.95
CA ASP A 53 11.08 -0.33 -9.62
C ASP A 53 10.10 -0.76 -8.51
N ARG A 54 8.95 -1.35 -8.85
CA ARG A 54 7.89 -1.73 -7.88
C ARG A 54 8.37 -2.68 -6.78
N ASP A 55 9.29 -3.59 -7.08
CA ASP A 55 9.86 -4.48 -6.06
C ASP A 55 10.98 -3.81 -5.27
N ARG A 56 11.67 -2.85 -5.90
CA ARG A 56 12.84 -2.20 -5.34
C ARG A 56 12.47 -1.13 -4.31
N VAL A 57 11.31 -0.48 -4.42
CA VAL A 57 10.88 0.57 -3.48
C VAL A 57 10.74 0.11 -2.04
N TRP A 58 10.64 -1.21 -1.81
CA TRP A 58 10.62 -1.79 -0.48
C TRP A 58 12.00 -1.87 0.17
N GLY A 59 13.08 -1.60 -0.57
CA GLY A 59 14.44 -1.60 -0.06
C GLY A 59 14.74 -0.37 0.81
N PRO A 60 15.62 -0.49 1.82
CA PRO A 60 16.03 0.64 2.64
C PRO A 60 16.78 1.68 1.79
N GLY A 61 16.54 2.96 2.06
CA GLY A 61 17.22 4.06 1.38
C GLY A 61 16.75 4.36 -0.04
N ARG A 62 15.71 3.67 -0.55
CA ARG A 62 15.19 3.90 -1.91
C ARG A 62 14.24 5.08 -1.96
N THR A 63 14.59 6.10 -2.75
CA THR A 63 13.81 7.32 -2.92
C THR A 63 14.09 7.95 -4.29
N ALA A 64 13.05 8.53 -4.92
CA ALA A 64 13.20 9.40 -6.08
C ALA A 64 13.33 10.89 -5.69
N SER A 65 13.14 11.22 -4.41
CA SER A 65 13.26 12.57 -3.88
C SER A 65 14.64 12.80 -3.27
N PRO A 66 15.34 13.90 -3.62
CA PRO A 66 16.68 14.20 -3.12
C PRO A 66 16.70 14.54 -1.61
N ASP A 67 15.58 15.01 -1.04
CA ASP A 67 15.50 15.48 0.34
C ASP A 67 14.95 14.42 1.31
N ARG A 68 14.67 13.21 0.83
CA ARG A 68 14.05 12.15 1.63
C ARG A 68 15.03 11.03 1.90
N THR A 69 14.85 10.35 3.03
CA THR A 69 15.72 9.26 3.46
C THR A 69 15.44 7.94 2.72
N GLY A 70 14.23 7.75 2.17
CA GLY A 70 13.85 6.51 1.48
C GLY A 70 13.59 5.31 2.39
N TYR A 71 13.39 5.52 3.69
CA TYR A 71 13.10 4.42 4.65
C TYR A 71 11.61 4.19 4.92
N GLY A 72 10.73 5.08 4.45
CA GLY A 72 9.30 5.03 4.79
C GLY A 72 8.63 3.70 4.41
N LEU A 73 8.76 3.27 3.16
CA LEU A 73 8.16 2.01 2.69
C LEU A 73 8.85 0.78 3.27
N TYR A 74 10.17 0.84 3.49
CA TYR A 74 10.91 -0.22 4.16
C TYR A 74 10.37 -0.47 5.57
N VAL A 75 10.18 0.57 6.38
CA VAL A 75 9.63 0.46 7.74
C VAL A 75 8.20 -0.10 7.71
N VAL A 76 7.35 0.38 6.80
CA VAL A 76 5.98 -0.15 6.64
C VAL A 76 6.00 -1.65 6.34
N LYS A 77 6.88 -2.09 5.42
CA LYS A 77 7.06 -3.50 5.11
C LYS A 77 7.54 -4.29 6.33
N THR A 78 8.55 -3.80 7.05
CA THR A 78 9.07 -4.47 8.24
C THR A 78 7.99 -4.65 9.32
N ILE A 79 7.14 -3.63 9.53
CA ILE A 79 6.01 -3.72 10.46
C ILE A 79 5.00 -4.77 9.97
N ALA A 80 4.59 -4.71 8.70
CA ALA A 80 3.65 -5.69 8.14
C ALA A 80 4.18 -7.13 8.25
N ASP A 81 5.43 -7.36 7.85
CA ASP A 81 6.08 -8.66 7.93
C ASP A 81 6.18 -9.19 9.38
N ALA A 82 6.35 -8.29 10.36
CA ALA A 82 6.40 -8.65 11.79
C ALA A 82 5.02 -9.01 12.37
N HIS A 83 3.93 -8.57 11.74
CA HIS A 83 2.56 -8.78 12.22
C HIS A 83 1.80 -9.91 11.49
N GLY A 84 2.32 -10.40 10.36
CA GLY A 84 1.73 -11.49 9.58
C GLY A 84 0.52 -11.07 8.75
#